data_AF-A0A957VMM4-F1
#
_entry.id   AF-A0A957VMM4-F1
#
_cell.length_a   1.000
_cell.length_b   1.000
_cell.length_c   1.000
_cell.angle_alpha   90.00
_cell.angle_beta   90.00
_cell.angle_gamma   90.00
#
_symmetry.space_group_name_H-M   'P 1'
#
loop_
_entity.id
_entity.type
_entity.pdbx_description
1 polymer ?
#
loop_
_entity_poly.entity_id
_entity_poly.type
_entity_poly.pdbx_seq_one_letter_code
_entity_poly.pdbx_strand_id
1 'polypeptide(L)'
;STIGAFILALGVLLFIINFFYSLRTGDKAPNNPWGAGSLEWGTALPAPNYGFAVLPIVHTRDPLWEQQSLYEGDARLKAMLDDLDRWPLHWRAALTTTVLEARPTEIFHVSGPSIWPFVTSVGVITMFAAEIFTLRSLVLGGLVLAAAGLIGWHWPNRIETTERELEFERKHNIPVFPNGSPIVTRWSMALMVLLLAICTAIFVFSYFYIRLQQPIWPYDRMPLPDLLLPGIATAALAGGTAAMYWANRRIGRHNDTVGLRAGLLTAFLLGAVAVLCVFLDLRRAPFDHTVNAYGSLYFTLSIFGALIIVGGMAQNLFTQVWAWAGRYTAREHVAVDIGALYWYAALALWLILAGTVYLSPHM
;
A
#
# COMPACT_ATOMS: atom_id res chain seq x y z
N SER A 1 22.58 -0.37 -37.71
CA SER A 1 22.33 -0.91 -36.36
C SER A 1 23.59 -1.54 -35.74
N THR A 2 24.28 -2.46 -36.42
CA THR A 2 25.44 -3.21 -35.88
C THR A 2 26.61 -2.35 -35.39
N ILE A 3 27.06 -1.35 -36.16
CA ILE A 3 28.16 -0.46 -35.74
C ILE A 3 27.78 0.31 -34.47
N GLY A 4 26.54 0.79 -34.38
CA GLY A 4 26.02 1.45 -33.18
C GLY A 4 26.01 0.53 -31.96
N ALA A 5 25.70 -0.76 -32.13
CA ALA A 5 25.76 -1.74 -31.04
C ALA A 5 27.19 -1.94 -30.51
N PHE A 6 28.19 -2.00 -31.40
CA PHE A 6 29.60 -2.09 -30.98
C PHE A 6 30.08 -0.82 -30.27
N ILE A 7 29.67 0.36 -30.73
CA ILE A 7 29.98 1.64 -30.05
C ILE A 7 29.36 1.65 -28.64
N LEU A 8 28.10 1.22 -28.50
CA LEU A 8 27.43 1.14 -27.20
C LEU A 8 28.10 0.11 -26.27
N ALA A 9 28.47 -1.06 -26.79
CA ALA A 9 29.17 -2.09 -26.03
C ALA A 9 30.53 -1.57 -25.50
N LEU A 10 31.29 -0.85 -26.33
CA LEU A 10 32.54 -0.22 -25.92
C LEU A 10 32.31 0.87 -24.85
N GLY A 11 31.28 1.70 -25.00
CA GLY A 11 30.92 2.71 -24.00
C GLY A 11 30.55 2.10 -22.64
N VAL A 12 29.75 1.03 -22.63
CA VAL A 12 29.41 0.29 -21.40
C VAL A 12 30.66 -0.34 -20.78
N LEU A 13 31.55 -0.93 -21.59
CA LEU A 13 32.79 -1.48 -21.09
C LEU A 13 33.68 -0.41 -20.44
N LEU A 14 33.83 0.75 -21.07
CA LEU A 14 34.58 1.88 -20.51
C LEU A 14 33.94 2.37 -19.20
N PHE A 15 32.62 2.44 -19.12
CA PHE A 15 31.91 2.76 -17.87
C PHE A 15 32.21 1.75 -16.76
N ILE A 16 32.15 0.45 -17.05
CA ILE A 16 32.45 -0.61 -16.07
C ILE A 16 33.89 -0.51 -15.59
N ILE A 17 34.84 -0.32 -16.51
CA ILE A 17 36.26 -0.13 -16.18
C ILE A 17 36.42 1.09 -15.27
N ASN A 18 35.83 2.23 -15.63
CA ASN A 18 35.90 3.45 -14.83
C ASN A 18 35.27 3.29 -13.45
N PHE A 19 34.14 2.59 -13.34
CA PHE A 19 33.49 2.30 -12.05
C PHE A 19 34.41 1.51 -11.11
N PHE A 20 35.00 0.40 -11.58
CA PHE A 20 35.92 -0.39 -10.76
C PHE A 20 37.24 0.32 -10.47
N TYR A 21 37.75 1.12 -11.42
CA TYR A 21 38.90 1.97 -11.19
C TYR A 21 38.63 3.01 -10.10
N SER A 22 37.50 3.71 -10.16
CA SER A 22 37.10 4.69 -9.16
C SER A 22 36.89 4.07 -7.77
N LEU A 23 36.25 2.90 -7.69
CA LEU A 23 36.05 2.19 -6.42
C LEU A 23 37.35 1.75 -5.74
N ARG A 24 38.37 1.38 -6.52
CA ARG A 24 39.62 0.82 -5.97
C ARG A 24 40.70 1.87 -5.75
N THR A 25 40.78 2.86 -6.64
CA THR A 25 41.91 3.80 -6.74
C THR A 25 41.47 5.26 -6.83
N GLY A 26 40.17 5.56 -6.87
CA GLY A 26 39.68 6.93 -6.91
C GLY A 26 39.87 7.65 -5.58
N ASP A 27 40.11 8.96 -5.65
CA ASP A 27 40.18 9.83 -4.49
C ASP A 27 38.84 9.86 -3.75
N LYS A 28 38.89 9.99 -2.42
CA LYS A 28 37.68 10.13 -1.62
C LYS A 28 37.00 11.46 -1.95
N ALA A 29 35.73 11.39 -2.34
CA ALA A 29 34.95 12.58 -2.62
C ALA A 29 34.79 13.44 -1.34
N PRO A 30 34.90 14.78 -1.45
CA PRO A 30 34.49 15.68 -0.37
C PRO A 30 32.97 15.61 -0.16
N ASN A 31 32.45 16.18 0.94
CA ASN A 31 31.02 16.12 1.27
C ASN A 31 30.10 16.69 0.18
N ASN A 32 30.51 17.77 -0.48
CA ASN A 32 29.75 18.40 -1.56
C ASN A 32 30.68 18.76 -2.73
N PRO A 33 31.08 17.79 -3.59
CA PRO A 33 32.03 18.01 -4.67
C PRO A 33 31.52 18.94 -5.75
N TRP A 34 30.19 19.07 -5.89
CA TRP A 34 29.54 19.88 -6.91
C TRP A 34 29.07 21.24 -6.41
N GLY A 35 29.21 21.50 -5.10
CA GLY A 35 28.62 22.68 -4.48
C GLY A 35 27.13 22.79 -4.74
N ALA A 36 26.38 21.68 -4.66
CA ALA A 36 24.93 21.65 -4.91
C ALA A 36 24.11 22.22 -3.74
N GLY A 37 22.92 22.75 -4.04
CA GLY A 37 22.06 23.50 -3.11
C GLY A 37 21.12 22.65 -2.24
N SER A 38 20.97 21.38 -2.56
CA SER A 38 19.97 20.47 -1.99
C SER A 38 20.48 19.67 -0.78
N LEU A 39 19.57 19.22 0.09
CA LEU A 39 19.91 18.64 1.40
C LEU A 39 20.74 17.34 1.36
N GLU A 40 20.67 16.55 0.28
CA GLU A 40 21.48 15.33 0.19
C GLU A 40 22.99 15.62 0.29
N TRP A 41 23.41 16.83 -0.07
CA TRP A 41 24.79 17.32 0.02
C TRP A 41 25.14 17.99 1.36
N GLY A 42 24.17 18.09 2.28
CA GLY A 42 24.35 18.61 3.63
C GLY A 42 24.69 17.53 4.66
N THR A 43 24.70 16.26 4.26
CA THR A 43 25.02 15.12 5.12
C THR A 43 26.53 14.80 5.09
N ALA A 44 27.03 14.06 6.08
CA ALA A 44 28.40 13.57 6.06
C ALA A 44 28.59 12.48 4.99
N LEU A 45 29.77 12.39 4.38
CA LEU A 45 30.13 11.28 3.49
C LEU A 45 31.04 10.25 4.19
N PRO A 46 30.74 8.94 4.10
CA PRO A 46 29.53 8.34 3.52
C PRO A 46 28.26 8.65 4.33
N ALA A 47 27.13 8.76 3.63
CA ALA A 47 25.85 9.11 4.25
C ALA A 47 25.53 8.14 5.41
N PRO A 48 25.33 8.63 6.64
CA PRO A 48 24.97 7.77 7.75
C PRO A 48 23.56 7.21 7.56
N ASN A 49 23.26 6.09 8.20
CA ASN A 49 21.95 5.42 8.10
C ASN A 49 20.77 6.19 8.73
N TYR A 50 21.05 7.33 9.38
CA TYR A 50 20.08 8.26 9.96
C TYR A 50 19.97 9.59 9.21
N GLY A 51 20.78 9.80 8.15
CA GLY A 51 20.82 11.06 7.41
C GLY A 51 21.35 12.21 8.25
N PHE A 52 20.45 13.00 8.83
CA PHE A 52 20.77 14.15 9.67
C PHE A 52 20.67 13.77 11.16
N ALA A 53 21.72 14.03 11.93
CA ALA A 53 21.69 13.86 13.38
C ALA A 53 20.74 14.87 14.03
N VAL A 54 20.88 16.15 13.64
CA VAL A 54 19.96 17.23 13.98
C VAL A 54 19.14 17.55 12.73
N LEU A 55 17.82 17.49 12.81
CA LEU A 55 16.96 17.78 11.65
C LEU A 55 17.11 19.25 11.21
N PRO A 56 17.35 19.51 9.92
CA PRO A 56 17.45 20.87 9.40
C PRO A 56 16.07 21.53 9.31
N ILE A 57 16.05 22.84 9.54
CA ILE A 57 14.90 23.73 9.31
C ILE A 57 15.02 24.29 7.88
N VAL A 58 14.08 23.93 7.01
CA VAL A 58 14.09 24.28 5.59
C VAL A 58 13.01 25.30 5.28
N HIS A 59 13.39 26.39 4.62
CA HIS A 59 12.50 27.47 4.20
C HIS A 59 12.58 27.76 2.71
N THR A 60 13.58 27.22 2.00
CA THR A 60 13.77 27.39 0.57
C THR A 60 13.95 26.06 -0.14
N ARG A 61 13.86 26.08 -1.48
CA ARG A 61 14.07 24.89 -2.32
C ARG A 61 15.53 24.43 -2.30
N ASP A 62 16.47 25.38 -2.25
CA ASP A 62 17.91 25.17 -2.33
C ASP A 62 18.59 25.67 -1.04
N PRO A 63 18.38 24.98 0.11
CA PRO A 63 18.75 25.50 1.42
C PRO A 63 20.27 25.69 1.60
N LEU A 64 21.12 24.90 0.95
CA LEU A 64 22.58 25.06 1.07
C LEU A 64 23.12 26.28 0.32
N TRP A 65 22.37 26.84 -0.62
CA TRP A 65 22.75 28.06 -1.35
C TRP A 65 22.11 29.30 -0.77
N GLU A 66 20.84 29.21 -0.41
CA GLU A 66 20.04 30.37 -0.05
C GLU A 66 19.97 30.60 1.47
N GLN A 67 20.15 29.56 2.29
CA GLN A 67 20.15 29.70 3.74
C GLN A 67 21.56 29.82 4.30
N GLN A 68 21.77 30.80 5.19
CA GLN A 68 23.02 30.95 5.92
C GLN A 68 23.23 29.84 6.96
N SER A 69 22.13 29.34 7.54
CA SER A 69 22.12 28.26 8.53
C SER A 69 20.94 27.32 8.29
N LEU A 70 21.19 26.02 8.48
CA LEU A 70 20.15 24.98 8.43
C LEU A 70 19.48 24.75 9.78
N TYR A 71 19.99 25.33 10.87
CA TYR A 71 19.55 25.03 12.23
C TYR A 71 18.97 26.26 12.95
N GLU A 72 18.80 27.34 12.20
CA GLU A 72 18.14 28.56 12.64
C GLU A 72 16.75 28.66 12.00
N GLY A 73 15.81 29.24 12.73
CA GLY A 73 14.42 29.35 12.28
C GLY A 73 13.51 29.75 13.44
N ASP A 74 12.23 29.46 13.29
CA ASP A 74 11.23 29.72 14.32
C ASP A 74 11.63 29.10 15.67
N ALA A 75 11.55 29.90 16.75
CA ALA A 75 12.04 29.50 18.07
C ALA A 75 11.29 28.29 18.64
N ARG A 76 9.99 28.16 18.35
CA ARG A 76 9.19 27.03 18.79
C ARG A 76 9.57 25.75 18.03
N LEU A 77 9.73 25.84 16.72
CA LEU A 77 10.21 24.72 15.90
C LEU A 77 11.60 24.26 16.34
N LYS A 78 12.53 25.21 16.53
CA LYS A 78 13.88 24.91 17.01
C LYS A 78 13.85 24.20 18.36
N ALA A 79 13.07 24.69 19.33
CA ALA A 79 12.94 24.06 20.64
C ALA A 79 12.38 22.63 20.56
N MET A 80 11.46 22.37 19.63
CA MET A 80 10.94 21.03 19.39
C MET A 80 12.00 20.09 18.80
N LEU A 81 12.78 20.56 17.83
CA LEU A 81 13.86 19.78 17.22
C LEU A 81 15.00 19.52 18.20
N ASP A 82 15.35 20.50 19.04
CA ASP A 82 16.35 20.37 20.11
C ASP A 82 15.93 19.31 21.16
N ASP A 83 14.64 19.22 21.47
CA ASP A 83 14.11 18.16 22.33
C ASP A 83 14.12 16.79 21.63
N LEU A 84 13.84 16.75 20.33
CA LEU A 84 13.83 15.53 19.50
C LEU A 84 15.25 14.97 19.26
N ASP A 85 16.28 15.82 19.26
CA ASP A 85 17.68 15.40 19.20
C ASP A 85 18.08 14.56 20.43
N ARG A 86 17.45 14.83 21.58
CA ARG A 86 17.73 14.14 22.86
C ARG A 86 16.80 12.97 23.14
N TRP A 87 15.73 12.83 22.36
CA TRP A 87 14.67 11.86 22.57
C TRP A 87 13.94 11.58 21.25
N PRO A 88 13.62 10.34 20.86
CA PRO A 88 13.64 9.10 21.65
C PRO A 88 15.01 8.40 21.69
N LEU A 89 15.29 7.72 22.81
CA LEU A 89 16.55 7.00 23.05
C LEU A 89 16.49 5.50 22.69
N HIS A 90 15.28 4.95 22.60
CA HIS A 90 15.02 3.51 22.53
C HIS A 90 14.52 3.03 21.15
N TRP A 91 14.15 3.95 20.26
CA TRP A 91 13.70 3.63 18.89
C TRP A 91 13.98 4.78 17.92
N ARG A 92 13.95 4.51 16.62
CA ARG A 92 14.26 5.50 15.58
C ARG A 92 13.02 6.32 15.20
N ALA A 93 13.02 7.61 15.48
CA ALA A 93 11.92 8.50 15.10
C ALA A 93 12.12 9.15 13.73
N ALA A 94 11.01 9.33 13.02
CA ALA A 94 10.91 10.23 11.88
C ALA A 94 9.78 11.23 12.12
N LEU A 95 10.06 12.49 11.80
CA LEU A 95 9.07 13.56 11.78
C LEU A 95 8.45 13.64 10.38
N THR A 96 7.13 13.64 10.29
CA THR A 96 6.43 14.01 9.06
C THR A 96 6.07 15.48 9.10
N THR A 97 6.02 16.09 7.92
CA THR A 97 5.62 17.48 7.75
C THR A 97 4.48 17.62 6.75
N THR A 98 3.86 18.78 6.71
CA THR A 98 3.01 19.18 5.58
C THR A 98 3.84 19.26 4.30
N VAL A 99 3.20 18.99 3.15
CA VAL A 99 3.88 18.89 1.84
C VAL A 99 4.42 20.24 1.36
N LEU A 100 3.70 21.33 1.63
CA LEU A 100 4.01 22.66 1.10
C LEU A 100 4.78 23.55 2.08
N GLU A 101 4.44 23.49 3.37
CA GLU A 101 4.93 24.46 4.36
C GLU A 101 5.97 23.87 5.32
N ALA A 102 6.31 22.58 5.16
CA ALA A 102 7.22 21.86 6.06
C ALA A 102 6.82 21.95 7.55
N ARG A 103 5.53 22.11 7.86
CA ARG A 103 5.05 22.19 9.24
C ARG A 103 4.99 20.79 9.86
N PRO A 104 5.57 20.54 11.04
CA PRO A 104 5.50 19.26 11.76
C PRO A 104 4.06 18.78 11.93
N THR A 105 3.78 17.51 11.63
CA THR A 105 2.43 16.91 11.76
C THR A 105 2.37 15.77 12.75
N GLU A 106 3.32 14.84 12.71
CA GLU A 106 3.43 13.73 13.66
C GLU A 106 4.85 13.17 13.68
N ILE A 107 5.17 12.46 14.76
CA ILE A 107 6.41 11.69 14.90
C ILE A 107 6.03 10.21 14.95
N PHE A 108 6.72 9.37 14.18
CA PHE A 108 6.45 7.95 14.15
C PHE A 108 7.72 7.10 14.15
N HIS A 109 7.59 5.85 14.57
CA HIS A 109 8.68 4.89 14.60
C HIS A 109 9.06 4.37 13.22
N VAL A 110 10.32 4.55 12.86
CA VAL A 110 10.95 3.95 11.68
C VAL A 110 11.36 2.53 11.99
N SER A 111 10.84 1.59 11.21
CA SER A 111 11.09 0.17 11.40
C SER A 111 12.57 -0.20 11.23
N GLY A 112 13.05 -1.13 12.06
CA GLY A 112 14.37 -1.71 11.94
C GLY A 112 14.48 -2.76 10.82
N PRO A 113 15.67 -3.38 10.66
CA PRO A 113 15.88 -4.47 9.71
C PRO A 113 14.90 -5.63 9.95
N SER A 114 14.32 -6.16 8.88
CA SER A 114 13.37 -7.29 8.92
C SER A 114 13.69 -8.29 7.83
N ILE A 115 13.67 -9.58 8.17
CA ILE A 115 13.91 -10.69 7.24
C ILE A 115 12.63 -11.07 6.46
N TRP A 116 11.46 -10.73 6.99
CA TRP A 116 10.18 -11.17 6.46
C TRP A 116 9.86 -10.70 5.03
N PRO A 117 10.22 -9.47 4.60
CA PRO A 117 10.10 -9.07 3.20
C PRO A 117 10.90 -9.98 2.26
N PHE A 118 12.10 -10.41 2.67
CA PHE A 118 12.93 -11.33 1.88
C PHE A 118 12.33 -12.74 1.83
N VAL A 119 11.83 -13.27 2.95
CA VAL A 119 11.13 -14.57 2.96
C VAL A 119 9.91 -14.53 2.04
N THR A 120 9.15 -13.43 2.10
CA THR A 120 7.98 -13.23 1.25
C THR A 120 8.37 -13.18 -0.23
N SER A 121 9.43 -12.45 -0.58
CA SER A 121 9.89 -12.34 -1.97
C SER A 121 10.40 -13.67 -2.52
N VAL A 122 11.15 -14.45 -1.73
CA VAL A 122 11.58 -15.81 -2.10
C VAL A 122 10.37 -16.70 -2.37
N GLY A 123 9.35 -16.65 -1.53
CA GLY A 123 8.10 -17.38 -1.74
C GLY A 123 7.40 -17.01 -3.05
N VAL A 124 7.22 -15.70 -3.30
CA VAL A 124 6.60 -15.18 -4.52
C VAL A 124 7.40 -15.53 -5.78
N ILE A 125 8.73 -15.37 -5.77
CA ILE A 125 9.61 -15.76 -6.88
C ILE A 125 9.49 -17.26 -7.15
N THR A 126 9.48 -18.08 -6.11
CA THR A 126 9.33 -19.54 -6.25
C THR A 126 8.00 -19.89 -6.90
N MET A 127 6.90 -19.23 -6.53
CA MET A 127 5.59 -19.43 -7.16
C MET A 127 5.63 -19.11 -8.65
N PHE A 128 6.13 -17.93 -9.04
CA PHE A 128 6.17 -17.52 -10.44
C PHE A 128 7.14 -18.37 -11.27
N ALA A 129 8.32 -18.69 -10.74
CA ALA A 129 9.28 -19.57 -11.42
C ALA A 129 8.71 -20.99 -11.60
N ALA A 130 8.05 -21.53 -10.57
CA ALA A 130 7.40 -22.84 -10.65
C ALA A 130 6.31 -22.86 -11.74
N GLU A 131 5.50 -21.80 -11.85
CA GLU A 131 4.46 -21.70 -12.87
C GLU A 131 5.05 -21.64 -14.29
N ILE A 132 6.14 -20.87 -14.49
CA ILE A 132 6.86 -20.81 -15.79
C ILE A 132 7.32 -22.19 -16.25
N PHE A 133 7.81 -23.03 -15.33
CA PHE A 133 8.29 -24.38 -15.62
C PHE A 133 7.23 -25.46 -15.43
N THR A 134 5.96 -25.09 -15.19
CA THR A 134 4.83 -26.02 -14.95
C THR A 134 5.03 -26.98 -13.75
N LEU A 135 5.88 -26.61 -12.79
CA LEU A 135 6.19 -27.39 -11.58
C LEU A 135 5.15 -27.12 -10.49
N ARG A 136 3.91 -27.57 -10.72
CA ARG A 136 2.73 -27.22 -9.88
C ARG A 136 2.87 -27.55 -8.39
N SER A 137 3.63 -28.59 -8.03
CA SER A 137 3.89 -28.93 -6.63
C SER A 137 4.74 -27.88 -5.91
N LEU A 138 5.68 -27.24 -6.59
CA LEU A 138 6.52 -26.18 -6.03
C LEU A 138 5.77 -24.87 -5.82
N VAL A 139 4.67 -24.65 -6.54
CA VAL A 139 3.78 -23.50 -6.32
C VAL A 139 3.24 -23.50 -4.90
N LEU A 140 2.84 -24.67 -4.37
CA LEU A 140 2.38 -24.81 -2.99
C LEU A 140 3.50 -24.46 -1.99
N GLY A 141 4.73 -24.89 -2.26
CA GLY A 141 5.89 -24.55 -1.44
C GLY A 141 6.14 -23.04 -1.40
N GLY A 142 6.12 -22.39 -2.58
CA GLY A 142 6.24 -20.94 -2.68
C GLY A 142 5.10 -20.19 -1.97
N LEU A 143 3.86 -20.68 -2.08
CA LEU A 143 2.69 -20.11 -1.41
C LEU A 143 2.81 -20.19 0.10
N VAL A 144 3.25 -21.34 0.64
CA VAL A 144 3.48 -21.51 2.08
C VAL A 144 4.56 -20.56 2.58
N LEU A 145 5.66 -20.41 1.85
CA LEU A 145 6.73 -19.46 2.18
C LEU A 145 6.25 -18.01 2.15
N ALA A 146 5.49 -17.62 1.12
CA ALA A 146 4.91 -16.29 1.01
C ALA A 146 3.93 -16.01 2.16
N ALA A 147 3.05 -16.96 2.48
CA ALA A 147 2.12 -16.85 3.60
C ALA A 147 2.85 -16.75 4.95
N ALA A 148 3.86 -17.60 5.19
CA ALA A 148 4.68 -17.53 6.39
C ALA A 148 5.43 -16.19 6.49
N GLY A 149 5.97 -15.70 5.38
CA GLY A 149 6.59 -14.38 5.27
C GLY A 149 5.63 -13.25 5.62
N LEU A 150 4.41 -13.26 5.07
CA LEU A 150 3.38 -12.25 5.36
C LEU A 150 2.90 -12.29 6.81
N ILE A 151 2.64 -13.49 7.35
CA ILE A 151 2.24 -13.68 8.76
C ILE A 151 3.34 -13.21 9.70
N GLY A 152 4.59 -13.58 9.40
CA GLY A 152 5.77 -13.17 10.18
C GLY A 152 6.04 -11.67 10.09
N TRP A 153 5.87 -11.07 8.91
CA TRP A 153 6.05 -9.63 8.73
C TRP A 153 5.05 -8.85 9.56
N HIS A 154 3.79 -9.23 9.47
CA HIS A 154 2.76 -8.57 10.24
C HIS A 154 2.69 -9.08 11.69
N TRP A 155 3.66 -9.91 12.11
CA TRP A 155 3.73 -10.36 13.48
C TRP A 155 3.94 -9.15 14.40
N PRO A 156 3.18 -9.06 15.47
CA PRO A 156 3.12 -7.91 16.35
C PRO A 156 4.40 -7.68 17.15
N ASN A 157 4.99 -6.51 16.96
CA ASN A 157 5.97 -5.93 17.86
C ASN A 157 5.42 -4.60 18.35
N ARG A 158 4.70 -4.61 19.47
CA ARG A 158 4.10 -3.40 20.04
C ARG A 158 5.16 -2.64 20.82
N ILE A 159 5.30 -1.35 20.54
CA ILE A 159 6.03 -0.41 21.37
C ILE A 159 4.99 0.32 22.21
N GLU A 160 4.99 0.11 23.53
CA GLU A 160 4.03 0.80 24.40
C GLU A 160 4.33 2.30 24.43
N THR A 161 3.27 3.11 24.35
CA THR A 161 3.39 4.55 24.58
C THR A 161 3.67 4.80 26.05
N THR A 162 4.88 5.27 26.31
CA THR A 162 5.47 5.68 27.58
C THR A 162 5.05 7.11 27.92
N GLU A 163 5.08 7.47 29.20
CA GLU A 163 4.78 8.83 29.67
C GLU A 163 5.64 9.90 28.99
N ARG A 164 6.88 9.58 28.63
CA ARG A 164 7.78 10.51 27.90
C ARG A 164 7.26 10.86 26.50
N GLU A 165 6.67 9.91 25.78
CA GLU A 165 6.02 10.22 24.50
C GLU A 165 4.86 11.21 24.74
N LEU A 166 4.03 10.95 25.75
CA LEU A 166 2.88 11.80 26.09
C LEU A 166 3.31 13.20 26.57
N GLU A 167 4.42 13.30 27.32
CA GLU A 167 5.03 14.57 27.72
C GLU A 167 5.47 15.40 26.52
N PHE A 168 6.13 14.77 25.55
CA PHE A 168 6.53 15.44 24.30
C PHE A 168 5.31 15.96 23.54
N GLU A 169 4.25 15.16 23.43
CA GLU A 169 3.00 15.55 22.80
C GLU A 169 2.37 16.76 23.49
N ARG A 170 2.28 16.74 24.83
CA ARG A 170 1.70 17.85 25.60
C ARG A 170 2.52 19.13 25.47
N LYS A 171 3.84 19.01 25.40
CA LYS A 171 4.76 20.16 25.31
C LYS A 171 4.70 20.82 23.93
N HIS A 172 4.76 20.03 22.86
CA HIS A 172 4.91 20.56 21.49
C HIS A 172 3.62 20.58 20.68
N ASN A 173 2.58 19.89 21.17
CA ASN A 173 1.32 19.68 20.48
C ASN A 173 1.50 18.93 19.14
N ILE A 174 2.43 17.96 19.12
CA ILE A 174 2.70 17.08 17.98
C ILE A 174 2.48 15.64 18.43
N PRO A 175 1.55 14.89 17.82
CA PRO A 175 1.29 13.52 18.19
C PRO A 175 2.47 12.60 17.85
N VAL A 176 2.69 11.62 18.71
CA VAL A 176 3.72 10.59 18.62
C VAL A 176 3.04 9.23 18.48
N PHE A 177 3.36 8.52 17.40
CA PHE A 177 2.82 7.20 17.09
C PHE A 177 3.92 6.14 17.04
N PRO A 178 4.21 5.45 18.16
CA PRO A 178 5.21 4.37 18.19
C PRO A 178 4.82 3.16 17.33
N ASN A 179 3.52 2.95 17.10
CA ASN A 179 2.97 1.79 16.38
C ASN A 179 2.46 2.15 14.97
N GLY A 180 3.21 3.01 14.27
CA GLY A 180 2.97 3.36 12.88
C GLY A 180 2.20 4.65 12.67
N SER A 181 2.53 5.33 11.58
CA SER A 181 2.02 6.66 11.21
C SER A 181 0.62 6.57 10.57
N PRO A 182 -0.42 7.20 11.14
CA PRO A 182 -1.72 7.34 10.46
C PRO A 182 -1.60 8.07 9.12
N ILE A 183 -0.77 9.12 9.02
CA ILE A 183 -0.68 9.94 7.80
C ILE A 183 0.00 9.16 6.67
N VAL A 184 1.19 8.61 6.90
CA VAL A 184 1.96 7.86 5.90
C VAL A 184 1.17 6.65 5.44
N THR A 185 0.50 5.95 6.37
CA THR A 185 -0.21 4.72 5.99
C THR A 185 -1.51 5.01 5.24
N ARG A 186 -2.20 6.13 5.52
CA ARG A 186 -3.33 6.58 4.69
C ARG A 186 -2.90 6.95 3.28
N TRP A 187 -1.77 7.64 3.10
CA TRP A 187 -1.23 7.93 1.77
C TRP A 187 -0.79 6.66 1.03
N SER A 188 -0.21 5.70 1.75
CA SER A 188 0.15 4.40 1.20
C SER A 188 -1.08 3.64 0.70
N MET A 189 -2.17 3.66 1.47
CA MET A 189 -3.45 3.09 1.04
C MET A 189 -4.07 3.88 -0.13
N ALA A 190 -3.98 5.21 -0.14
CA ALA A 190 -4.44 6.02 -1.27
C ALA A 190 -3.71 5.67 -2.57
N LEU A 191 -2.39 5.45 -2.53
CA LEU A 191 -1.60 4.99 -3.67
C LEU A 191 -1.96 3.57 -4.11
N MET A 192 -2.23 2.66 -3.16
CA MET A 192 -2.73 1.33 -3.47
C MET A 192 -4.10 1.38 -4.15
N VAL A 193 -5.02 2.20 -3.64
CA VAL A 193 -6.34 2.42 -4.24
C VAL A 193 -6.21 3.04 -5.63
N LEU A 194 -5.30 3.99 -5.82
CA LEU A 194 -5.01 4.56 -7.13
C LEU A 194 -4.51 3.49 -8.11
N LEU A 195 -3.61 2.60 -7.69
CA LEU A 195 -3.15 1.49 -8.51
C LEU A 195 -4.32 0.57 -8.91
N LEU A 196 -5.16 0.18 -7.95
CA LEU A 196 -6.34 -0.64 -8.23
C LEU A 196 -7.35 0.07 -9.15
N ALA A 197 -7.53 1.37 -8.98
CA ALA A 197 -8.38 2.19 -9.84
C ALA A 197 -7.83 2.27 -11.28
N ILE A 198 -6.52 2.42 -11.45
CA ILE A 198 -5.87 2.39 -12.77
C ILE A 198 -6.05 1.01 -13.41
N CYS A 199 -5.80 -0.08 -12.69
CA CYS A 199 -6.04 -1.43 -13.20
C CYS A 199 -7.50 -1.64 -13.61
N THR A 200 -8.44 -1.20 -12.78
CA THR A 200 -9.88 -1.25 -13.08
C THR A 200 -10.21 -0.45 -14.33
N ALA A 201 -9.69 0.78 -14.44
CA ALA A 201 -9.90 1.65 -15.60
C ALA A 201 -9.37 1.03 -16.89
N ILE A 202 -8.21 0.36 -16.85
CA ILE A 202 -7.66 -0.35 -18.01
C ILE A 202 -8.58 -1.49 -18.44
N PHE A 203 -9.06 -2.31 -17.51
CA PHE A 203 -9.98 -3.41 -17.86
C PHE A 203 -11.33 -2.90 -18.39
N VAL A 204 -11.88 -1.85 -17.78
CA VAL A 204 -13.12 -1.21 -18.24
C VAL A 204 -12.92 -0.58 -19.62
N PHE A 205 -11.78 0.05 -19.86
CA PHE A 205 -11.41 0.57 -21.19
C PHE A 205 -11.34 -0.56 -22.21
N SER A 206 -10.70 -1.68 -21.91
CA SER A 206 -10.65 -2.85 -22.80
C SER A 206 -12.05 -3.37 -23.15
N TYR A 207 -12.97 -3.41 -22.18
CA TYR A 207 -14.36 -3.79 -22.41
C TYR A 207 -15.07 -2.85 -23.38
N PHE A 208 -15.02 -1.54 -23.11
CA PHE A 208 -15.71 -0.56 -23.96
C PHE A 208 -15.06 -0.40 -25.33
N TYR A 209 -13.74 -0.55 -25.44
CA TYR A 209 -13.05 -0.57 -26.72
C TYR A 209 -13.59 -1.67 -27.64
N ILE A 210 -13.82 -2.87 -27.12
CA ILE A 210 -14.40 -3.98 -27.89
C ILE A 210 -15.90 -3.76 -28.13
N ARG A 211 -16.68 -3.35 -27.10
CA ARG A 211 -18.12 -3.07 -27.23
C ARG A 211 -18.42 -2.05 -28.33
N LEU A 212 -17.66 -0.95 -28.40
CA LEU A 212 -17.88 0.13 -29.37
C LEU A 212 -17.61 -0.29 -30.82
N GLN A 213 -16.86 -1.37 -31.03
CA GLN A 213 -16.58 -1.91 -32.37
C GLN A 213 -17.61 -2.94 -32.82
N GLN A 214 -18.54 -3.34 -31.93
CA GLN A 214 -19.54 -4.36 -32.22
C GLN A 214 -20.94 -3.73 -32.25
N PRO A 215 -21.70 -3.86 -33.36
CA PRO A 215 -23.03 -3.30 -33.45
C PRO A 215 -24.07 -4.02 -32.58
N ILE A 216 -23.79 -5.27 -32.18
CA ILE A 216 -24.63 -6.09 -31.31
C ILE A 216 -23.80 -6.53 -30.11
N TRP A 217 -24.31 -6.26 -28.90
CA TRP A 217 -23.64 -6.59 -27.65
C TRP A 217 -24.68 -7.10 -26.63
N PRO A 218 -24.49 -8.26 -26.00
CA PRO A 218 -23.42 -9.26 -26.17
C PRO A 218 -23.32 -9.85 -27.60
N TYR A 219 -22.10 -10.24 -27.99
CA TYR A 219 -21.82 -10.80 -29.32
C TYR A 219 -22.69 -12.05 -29.59
N ASP A 220 -23.13 -12.22 -30.84
CA ASP A 220 -23.93 -13.38 -31.31
C ASP A 220 -25.23 -13.66 -30.53
N ARG A 221 -25.85 -12.61 -29.95
CA ARG A 221 -27.05 -12.71 -29.10
C ARG A 221 -26.87 -13.70 -27.95
N MET A 222 -25.67 -13.72 -27.36
CA MET A 222 -25.42 -14.48 -26.14
C MET A 222 -26.43 -14.12 -25.04
N PRO A 223 -26.76 -15.08 -24.15
CA PRO A 223 -27.64 -14.82 -23.02
C PRO A 223 -27.10 -13.67 -22.18
N LEU A 224 -27.99 -12.78 -21.75
CA LEU A 224 -27.64 -11.68 -20.87
C LEU A 224 -27.26 -12.22 -19.48
N PRO A 225 -26.26 -11.61 -18.81
CA PRO A 225 -25.92 -11.97 -17.43
C PRO A 225 -27.12 -11.78 -16.50
N ASP A 226 -27.29 -12.71 -15.56
CA ASP A 226 -28.27 -12.59 -14.49
C ASP A 226 -27.89 -11.41 -13.57
N LEU A 227 -28.89 -10.71 -13.07
CA LEU A 227 -28.73 -9.55 -12.19
C LEU A 227 -28.95 -9.92 -10.72
N LEU A 228 -29.53 -11.08 -10.42
CA LEU A 228 -29.86 -11.47 -9.06
C LEU A 228 -28.61 -11.66 -8.19
N LEU A 229 -27.69 -12.56 -8.61
CA LEU A 229 -26.49 -12.88 -7.83
C LEU A 229 -25.53 -11.67 -7.69
N PRO A 230 -25.24 -10.91 -8.77
CA PRO A 230 -24.45 -9.68 -8.65
C PRO A 230 -25.14 -8.60 -7.81
N GLY A 231 -26.47 -8.53 -7.85
CA GLY A 231 -27.27 -7.65 -6.98
C GLY A 231 -27.12 -7.99 -5.50
N ILE A 232 -27.19 -9.28 -5.15
CA ILE A 232 -26.94 -9.77 -3.79
C ILE A 232 -25.48 -9.50 -3.38
N ALA A 233 -24.50 -9.76 -4.26
CA ALA A 233 -23.10 -9.47 -4.00
C ALA A 233 -22.86 -7.98 -3.72
N THR A 234 -23.52 -7.10 -4.48
CA THR A 234 -23.45 -5.65 -4.30
C THR A 234 -24.06 -5.22 -2.97
N ALA A 235 -25.23 -5.76 -2.60
CA ALA A 235 -25.86 -5.47 -1.32
C ALA A 235 -25.01 -5.99 -0.13
N ALA A 236 -24.44 -7.19 -0.26
CA ALA A 236 -23.55 -7.76 0.73
C ALA A 236 -22.27 -6.92 0.89
N LEU A 237 -21.64 -6.51 -0.21
CA LEU A 237 -20.44 -5.67 -0.17
C LEU A 237 -20.75 -4.30 0.43
N ALA A 238 -21.88 -3.67 0.07
CA ALA A 238 -22.32 -2.41 0.68
C ALA A 238 -22.57 -2.55 2.19
N GLY A 239 -23.21 -3.65 2.60
CA GLY A 239 -23.40 -3.98 4.01
C GLY A 239 -22.08 -4.22 4.75
N GLY A 240 -21.13 -4.91 4.12
CA GLY A 240 -19.79 -5.16 4.67
C GLY A 240 -19.00 -3.87 4.84
N THR A 241 -19.09 -2.97 3.86
CA THR A 241 -18.50 -1.63 3.93
C THR A 241 -19.14 -0.77 5.04
N ALA A 242 -20.46 -0.84 5.22
CA ALA A 242 -21.14 -0.18 6.34
C ALA A 242 -20.71 -0.76 7.71
N ALA A 243 -20.53 -2.08 7.78
CA ALA A 243 -20.01 -2.75 8.97
C ALA A 243 -18.57 -2.34 9.30
N MET A 244 -17.70 -2.19 8.29
CA MET A 244 -16.34 -1.66 8.46
C MET A 244 -16.33 -0.21 8.94
N TYR A 245 -17.20 0.64 8.37
CA TYR A 245 -17.37 2.01 8.83
C TYR A 245 -17.79 2.05 10.30
N TRP A 246 -18.76 1.21 10.68
CA TRP A 246 -19.21 1.09 12.06
C TRP A 246 -18.11 0.60 12.99
N ALA A 247 -17.36 -0.43 12.60
CA ALA A 247 -16.24 -0.99 13.36
C ALA A 247 -15.17 0.08 13.64
N ASN A 248 -14.74 0.81 12.61
CA ASN A 248 -13.74 1.88 12.72
C ASN A 248 -14.24 3.02 13.63
N ARG A 249 -15.53 3.40 13.50
CA ARG A 249 -16.13 4.45 14.33
C ARG A 249 -16.25 4.04 15.80
N ARG A 250 -16.58 2.78 16.10
CA ARG A 250 -16.71 2.27 17.49
C ARG A 250 -15.37 2.27 18.21
N ILE A 251 -14.30 1.81 17.56
CA ILE A 251 -12.97 1.83 18.18
C ILE A 251 -12.43 3.26 18.31
N GLY A 252 -12.54 4.08 17.25
CA GLY A 252 -11.97 5.42 17.23
C GLY A 252 -12.66 6.41 18.19
N ARG A 253 -13.99 6.35 18.35
CA ARG A 253 -14.73 7.30 19.21
C ARG A 253 -15.05 6.78 20.61
N HIS A 254 -15.29 5.48 20.75
CA HIS A 254 -15.80 4.91 21.99
C HIS A 254 -14.82 3.93 22.64
N ASN A 255 -13.66 3.69 22.02
CA ASN A 255 -12.71 2.66 22.44
C ASN A 255 -13.37 1.28 22.61
N ASP A 256 -14.45 1.02 21.87
CA ASP A 256 -15.27 -0.18 22.02
C ASP A 256 -14.71 -1.33 21.18
N THR A 257 -14.01 -2.24 21.85
CA THR A 257 -13.39 -3.42 21.24
C THR A 257 -14.40 -4.51 20.87
N VAL A 258 -15.56 -4.57 21.53
CA VAL A 258 -16.61 -5.56 21.22
C VAL A 258 -17.31 -5.16 19.92
N GLY A 259 -17.70 -3.89 19.79
CA GLY A 259 -18.24 -3.35 18.55
C GLY A 259 -17.27 -3.46 17.38
N LEU A 260 -15.97 -3.21 17.62
CA LEU A 260 -14.93 -3.46 16.62
C LEU A 260 -14.94 -4.91 16.12
N ARG A 261 -14.87 -5.89 17.02
CA ARG A 261 -14.81 -7.32 16.68
C ARG A 261 -16.06 -7.77 15.92
N ALA A 262 -17.23 -7.34 16.36
CA ALA A 262 -18.50 -7.67 15.71
C ALA A 262 -18.59 -7.07 14.31
N GLY A 263 -18.16 -5.82 14.13
CA GLY A 263 -18.19 -5.14 12.83
C GLY A 263 -17.22 -5.76 11.83
N LEU A 264 -15.99 -6.08 12.27
CA LEU A 264 -15.00 -6.79 11.44
C LEU A 264 -15.54 -8.16 10.99
N LEU A 265 -16.14 -8.93 11.91
CA LEU A 265 -16.67 -10.27 11.63
C LEU A 265 -17.84 -10.18 10.64
N THR A 266 -18.73 -9.21 10.85
CA THR A 266 -19.87 -8.96 9.95
C THR A 266 -19.38 -8.60 8.55
N ALA A 267 -18.39 -7.71 8.44
CA ALA A 267 -17.79 -7.36 7.16
C ALA A 267 -17.14 -8.58 6.48
N PHE A 268 -16.42 -9.41 7.22
CA PHE A 268 -15.79 -10.62 6.68
C PHE A 268 -16.83 -11.61 6.13
N LEU A 269 -17.90 -11.88 6.89
CA LEU A 269 -18.98 -12.78 6.47
C LEU A 269 -19.72 -12.25 5.24
N LEU A 270 -20.03 -10.95 5.20
CA LEU A 270 -20.67 -10.34 4.03
C LEU A 270 -19.74 -10.31 2.80
N GLY A 271 -18.44 -10.12 2.99
CA GLY A 271 -17.44 -10.30 1.94
C GLY A 271 -17.45 -11.73 1.38
N ALA A 272 -17.49 -12.74 2.26
CA ALA A 272 -17.56 -14.14 1.86
C ALA A 272 -18.84 -14.44 1.05
N VAL A 273 -19.98 -13.87 1.46
CA VAL A 273 -21.24 -13.95 0.69
C VAL A 273 -21.07 -13.30 -0.68
N ALA A 274 -20.48 -12.11 -0.76
CA ALA A 274 -20.26 -11.44 -2.04
C ALA A 274 -19.38 -12.28 -2.99
N VAL A 275 -18.25 -12.81 -2.50
CA VAL A 275 -17.37 -13.70 -3.28
C VAL A 275 -18.09 -14.98 -3.70
N LEU A 276 -18.87 -15.58 -2.80
CA LEU A 276 -19.65 -16.78 -3.11
C LEU A 276 -20.69 -16.50 -4.19
N CYS A 277 -21.39 -15.37 -4.13
CA CYS A 277 -22.34 -14.96 -5.17
C CYS A 277 -21.66 -14.81 -6.52
N VAL A 278 -20.50 -14.14 -6.59
CA VAL A 278 -19.73 -14.00 -7.85
C VAL A 278 -19.26 -15.37 -8.35
N PHE A 279 -18.77 -16.23 -7.46
CA PHE A 279 -18.35 -17.58 -7.85
C PHE A 279 -19.52 -18.41 -8.41
N LEU A 280 -20.68 -18.37 -7.74
CA LEU A 280 -21.87 -19.09 -8.20
C LEU A 280 -22.39 -18.52 -9.53
N ASP A 281 -22.30 -17.20 -9.73
CA ASP A 281 -22.66 -16.54 -10.98
C ASP A 281 -21.79 -17.04 -12.14
N LEU A 282 -20.46 -17.01 -11.97
CA LEU A 282 -19.50 -17.54 -12.94
C LEU A 282 -19.72 -19.03 -13.24
N ARG A 283 -20.14 -19.83 -12.25
CA ARG A 283 -20.43 -21.27 -12.43
C ARG A 283 -21.76 -21.54 -13.12
N ARG A 284 -22.72 -20.61 -13.04
CA ARG A 284 -24.05 -20.71 -13.66
C ARG A 284 -24.13 -20.02 -15.02
N ALA A 285 -23.11 -19.24 -15.38
CA ALA A 285 -23.02 -18.57 -16.66
C ALA A 285 -23.23 -19.57 -17.82
N PRO A 286 -24.13 -19.30 -18.77
CA PRO A 286 -24.47 -20.23 -19.85
C PRO A 286 -23.42 -20.29 -20.98
N PHE A 287 -22.30 -19.58 -20.81
CA PHE A 287 -21.21 -19.46 -21.78
C PHE A 287 -19.86 -19.60 -21.08
N ASP A 288 -18.83 -19.96 -21.85
CA ASP A 288 -17.47 -20.17 -21.35
C ASP A 288 -16.53 -19.02 -21.75
N HIS A 289 -15.44 -18.86 -21.00
CA HIS A 289 -14.42 -17.84 -21.19
C HIS A 289 -13.68 -17.94 -22.54
N THR A 290 -13.72 -19.11 -23.20
CA THR A 290 -13.02 -19.37 -24.48
C THR A 290 -13.89 -19.12 -25.71
N VAL A 291 -15.20 -18.85 -25.56
CA VAL A 291 -16.13 -18.82 -26.69
C VAL A 291 -15.89 -17.59 -27.57
N ASN A 292 -15.78 -16.40 -26.97
CA ASN A 292 -15.53 -15.16 -27.69
C ASN A 292 -14.96 -14.08 -26.75
N ALA A 293 -14.70 -12.89 -27.30
CA ALA A 293 -14.17 -11.75 -26.56
C ALA A 293 -15.11 -11.28 -25.42
N TYR A 294 -16.44 -11.38 -25.59
CA TYR A 294 -17.39 -11.02 -24.53
C TYR A 294 -17.26 -11.96 -23.33
N GLY A 295 -17.26 -13.28 -23.57
CA GLY A 295 -17.07 -14.28 -22.53
C GLY A 295 -15.75 -14.08 -21.78
N SER A 296 -14.63 -13.92 -22.51
CA SER A 296 -13.32 -13.65 -21.91
C SER A 296 -13.31 -12.40 -21.03
N LEU A 297 -13.91 -11.29 -21.49
CA LEU A 297 -14.03 -10.06 -20.71
C LEU A 297 -14.90 -10.24 -19.47
N TYR A 298 -16.06 -10.90 -19.58
CA TYR A 298 -16.97 -11.15 -18.46
C TYR A 298 -16.25 -11.92 -17.35
N PHE A 299 -15.59 -13.03 -17.67
CA PHE A 299 -14.85 -13.82 -16.67
C PHE A 299 -13.67 -13.03 -16.09
N THR A 300 -12.90 -12.33 -16.93
CA THR A 300 -11.72 -11.56 -16.48
C THR A 300 -12.12 -10.44 -15.51
N LEU A 301 -13.12 -9.64 -15.86
CA LEU A 301 -13.60 -8.53 -15.02
C LEU A 301 -14.22 -9.02 -13.71
N SER A 302 -15.04 -10.07 -13.77
CA SER A 302 -15.69 -10.64 -12.59
C SER A 302 -14.68 -11.29 -11.64
N ILE A 303 -13.69 -12.03 -12.16
CA ILE A 303 -12.60 -12.60 -11.35
C ILE A 303 -11.75 -11.49 -10.76
N PHE A 304 -11.40 -10.46 -11.53
CA PHE A 304 -10.65 -9.32 -11.01
C PHE A 304 -11.40 -8.60 -9.88
N GLY A 305 -12.70 -8.36 -10.02
CA GLY A 305 -13.54 -7.82 -8.96
C GLY A 305 -13.57 -8.72 -7.72
N ALA A 306 -13.69 -10.04 -7.89
CA ALA A 306 -13.63 -11.00 -6.79
C ALA A 306 -12.26 -10.97 -6.07
N LEU A 307 -11.15 -10.84 -6.81
CA LEU A 307 -9.81 -10.75 -6.22
C LEU A 307 -9.62 -9.49 -5.36
N ILE A 308 -10.21 -8.36 -5.75
CA ILE A 308 -10.23 -7.15 -4.91
C ILE A 308 -10.97 -7.42 -3.60
N ILE A 309 -12.14 -8.07 -3.65
CA ILE A 309 -12.90 -8.40 -2.43
C ILE A 309 -12.11 -9.38 -1.55
N VAL A 310 -11.50 -10.40 -2.13
CA VAL A 310 -10.65 -11.38 -1.42
C VAL A 310 -9.44 -10.71 -0.76
N GLY A 311 -8.81 -9.73 -1.42
CA GLY A 311 -7.73 -8.93 -0.83
C GLY A 311 -8.20 -8.18 0.43
N GLY A 312 -9.37 -7.54 0.35
CA GLY A 312 -9.99 -6.86 1.49
C GLY A 312 -10.38 -7.82 2.63
N MET A 313 -10.84 -9.03 2.29
CA MET A 313 -11.13 -10.08 3.26
C MET A 313 -9.86 -10.61 3.93
N ALA A 314 -8.76 -10.80 3.19
CA ALA A 314 -7.49 -11.25 3.75
C ALA A 314 -6.94 -10.23 4.77
N GLN A 315 -6.97 -8.94 4.42
CA GLN A 315 -6.60 -7.87 5.33
C GLN A 315 -7.53 -7.80 6.55
N ASN A 316 -8.85 -7.94 6.35
CA ASN A 316 -9.84 -7.97 7.44
C ASN A 316 -9.63 -9.17 8.38
N LEU A 317 -9.38 -10.36 7.85
CA LEU A 317 -9.07 -11.54 8.67
C LEU A 317 -7.84 -11.28 9.54
N PHE A 318 -6.82 -10.64 8.97
CA PHE A 318 -5.62 -10.30 9.69
C PHE A 318 -5.91 -9.31 10.84
N THR A 319 -6.66 -8.24 10.58
CA THR A 319 -7.05 -7.29 11.64
C THR A 319 -7.98 -7.94 12.66
N GLN A 320 -8.89 -8.82 12.24
CA GLN A 320 -9.78 -9.56 13.12
C GLN A 320 -9.00 -10.35 14.16
N VAL A 321 -8.02 -11.16 13.75
CA VAL A 321 -7.19 -11.98 14.66
C VAL A 321 -6.57 -11.11 15.76
N TRP A 322 -6.06 -9.93 15.42
CA TRP A 322 -5.46 -9.03 16.41
C TRP A 322 -6.45 -8.23 17.24
N ALA A 323 -7.65 -7.98 16.72
CA ALA A 323 -8.74 -7.42 17.51
C ALA A 323 -9.13 -8.38 18.65
N TRP A 324 -9.15 -9.70 18.39
CA TRP A 324 -9.37 -10.72 19.43
C TRP A 324 -8.23 -10.77 20.44
N ALA A 325 -6.99 -10.58 20.00
CA ALA A 325 -5.83 -10.44 20.87
C ALA A 325 -5.78 -9.12 21.68
N GLY A 326 -6.78 -8.23 21.54
CA GLY A 326 -6.91 -7.01 22.35
C GLY A 326 -5.94 -5.89 21.97
N ARG A 327 -5.45 -5.87 20.73
CA ARG A 327 -4.37 -4.97 20.29
C ARG A 327 -4.78 -3.55 19.95
N TYR A 328 -6.05 -3.34 19.62
CA TYR A 328 -6.51 -2.05 19.13
C TYR A 328 -7.08 -1.20 20.24
N THR A 329 -6.70 0.07 20.22
CA THR A 329 -7.23 1.12 21.10
C THR A 329 -7.70 2.30 20.27
N ALA A 330 -8.41 3.25 20.88
CA ALA A 330 -8.81 4.50 20.22
C ALA A 330 -7.63 5.28 19.64
N ARG A 331 -6.41 5.11 20.17
CA ARG A 331 -5.18 5.72 19.64
C ARG A 331 -4.47 4.82 18.63
N GLU A 332 -4.51 3.52 18.84
CA GLU A 332 -3.76 2.53 18.07
C GLU A 332 -4.72 1.65 17.25
N HIS A 333 -5.33 2.20 16.20
CA HIS A 333 -6.25 1.46 15.31
C HIS A 333 -6.00 1.73 13.82
N VAL A 334 -4.79 2.18 13.47
CA VAL A 334 -4.40 2.54 12.09
C VAL A 334 -4.70 1.41 11.09
N ALA A 335 -4.43 0.14 11.46
CA ALA A 335 -4.75 -1.01 10.61
C ALA A 335 -6.26 -1.18 10.31
N VAL A 336 -7.12 -0.83 11.26
CA VAL A 336 -8.59 -0.85 11.09
C VAL A 336 -9.01 0.26 10.14
N ASP A 337 -8.45 1.46 10.30
CA ASP A 337 -8.73 2.62 9.46
C ASP A 337 -8.35 2.36 8.00
N ILE A 338 -7.17 1.77 7.78
CA ILE A 338 -6.69 1.36 6.45
C ILE A 338 -7.57 0.27 5.85
N GLY A 339 -8.01 -0.69 6.68
CA GLY A 339 -8.99 -1.70 6.28
C GLY A 339 -10.28 -1.05 5.79
N ALA A 340 -10.81 -0.09 6.56
CA ALA A 340 -12.03 0.60 6.18
C ALA A 340 -11.87 1.36 4.84
N LEU A 341 -10.75 2.07 4.65
CA LEU A 341 -10.43 2.74 3.37
C LEU A 341 -10.41 1.77 2.18
N TYR A 342 -9.80 0.59 2.36
CA TYR A 342 -9.80 -0.44 1.32
C TYR A 342 -11.22 -0.90 1.00
N TRP A 343 -12.07 -1.16 2.00
CA TRP A 343 -13.47 -1.57 1.79
C TRP A 343 -14.32 -0.50 1.11
N TYR A 344 -14.08 0.79 1.38
CA TYR A 344 -14.73 1.88 0.64
C TYR A 344 -14.34 1.86 -0.83
N ALA A 345 -13.04 1.71 -1.12
CA ALA A 345 -12.53 1.62 -2.48
C ALA A 345 -13.03 0.36 -3.20
N ALA A 346 -13.01 -0.80 -2.53
CA ALA A 346 -13.48 -2.07 -3.09
C ALA A 346 -14.95 -1.98 -3.52
N LEU A 347 -15.81 -1.36 -2.71
CA LEU A 347 -17.21 -1.12 -3.09
C LEU A 347 -17.31 -0.20 -4.30
N ALA A 348 -16.58 0.92 -4.32
CA ALA A 348 -16.61 1.86 -5.44
C ALA A 348 -16.15 1.20 -6.76
N LEU A 349 -15.04 0.47 -6.72
CA LEU A 349 -14.50 -0.27 -7.88
C LEU A 349 -15.44 -1.41 -8.30
N TRP A 350 -16.04 -2.12 -7.34
CA TRP A 350 -17.04 -3.14 -7.63
C TRP A 350 -18.26 -2.56 -8.33
N LEU A 351 -18.78 -1.41 -7.91
CA LEU A 351 -19.92 -0.78 -8.58
C LEU A 351 -19.61 -0.42 -10.04
N ILE A 352 -18.39 0.03 -10.33
CA ILE A 352 -17.93 0.30 -11.70
C ILE A 352 -17.84 -1.00 -12.50
N LEU A 353 -17.20 -2.03 -11.94
CA LEU A 353 -17.07 -3.34 -12.60
C LEU A 353 -18.43 -4.00 -12.82
N ALA A 354 -19.28 -4.04 -11.82
CA ALA A 354 -20.60 -4.64 -11.89
C ALA A 354 -21.51 -3.88 -12.85
N GLY A 355 -21.47 -2.53 -12.85
CA GLY A 355 -22.18 -1.73 -13.83
C GLY A 355 -21.69 -1.99 -15.26
N THR A 356 -20.38 -2.18 -15.45
CA THR A 356 -19.79 -2.49 -16.74
C THR A 356 -20.19 -3.89 -17.21
N VAL A 357 -20.04 -4.90 -16.37
CA VAL A 357 -20.23 -6.32 -16.75
C VAL A 357 -21.70 -6.71 -16.81
N TYR A 358 -22.50 -6.29 -15.82
CA TYR A 358 -23.87 -6.78 -15.66
C TYR A 358 -24.91 -5.81 -16.21
N LEU A 359 -24.77 -4.49 -16.01
CA LEU A 359 -25.79 -3.54 -16.45
C LEU A 359 -25.62 -3.10 -17.91
N SER A 360 -24.39 -2.83 -18.34
CA SER A 360 -24.16 -2.30 -19.70
C SER A 360 -24.60 -3.22 -20.86
N PRO A 361 -24.64 -4.57 -20.73
CA PRO A 361 -25.23 -5.43 -21.76
C PRO A 361 -26.75 -5.29 -21.92
N HIS A 362 -27.47 -4.80 -20.90
CA HIS A 362 -28.91 -4.56 -20.98
C HIS A 362 -29.25 -3.19 -21.58
N MET A 363 -28.25 -2.36 -21.90
CA MET A 363 -28.37 -1.02 -22.49
C MET A 363 -27.82 -1.00 -23.91
#